data_AF-A0A7C0WYV6-F1
#
_entry.id   AF-A0A7C0WYV6-F1
#
_cell.length_a   1.000
_cell.length_b   1.000
_cell.length_c   1.000
_cell.angle_alpha   90.00
_cell.angle_beta   90.00
_cell.angle_gamma   90.00
#
_symmetry.space_group_name_H-M   'P 1'
#
loop_
_entity.id
_entity.type
_entity.pdbx_description
1 polymer ?
#
loop_
_entity_poly.entity_id
_entity_poly.type
_entity_poly.pdbx_seq_one_letter_code
_entity_poly.pdbx_strand_id
1 'polypeptide(L)'
;LQELEVMKEKKIMGRFFQELIKENGLVAYGEQEIRKALDMGAVDDLLLSEALDLWRVRIGCKCGYEEVFTKTGAEVEKMETELQDTQCPKCGNFQLEIKEKIELVDELSEKAEATGARVHLISVDTEEGNQLLKAFGGIAAILRFNIR
;
A
#
# COMPACT_ATOMS: atom_id res chain seq x y z
N LEU A 1 -16.00 -22.82 0.40
CA LEU A 1 -14.69 -22.18 0.17
C LEU A 1 -14.75 -20.71 0.61
N GLN A 2 -15.65 -19.91 0.04
CA GLN A 2 -15.86 -18.51 0.40
C GLN A 2 -16.16 -18.26 1.89
N GLU A 3 -17.00 -19.08 2.54
CA GLU A 3 -17.25 -18.94 3.99
C GLU A 3 -15.98 -19.10 4.85
N LEU A 4 -15.05 -19.96 4.45
CA LEU A 4 -13.79 -20.15 5.19
C LEU A 4 -12.85 -18.96 5.04
N GLU A 5 -12.87 -18.27 3.90
CA GLU A 5 -12.09 -17.04 3.67
C GLU A 5 -12.64 -15.89 4.50
N VAL A 6 -13.96 -15.68 4.48
CA VAL A 6 -14.62 -14.67 5.32
C VAL A 6 -14.31 -14.90 6.82
N MET A 7 -14.29 -16.15 7.28
CA MET A 7 -13.89 -16.45 8.67
C MET A 7 -12.42 -16.12 8.95
N LYS A 8 -11.51 -16.30 7.99
CA LYS A 8 -10.10 -15.93 8.14
C LYS A 8 -9.93 -14.41 8.17
N GLU A 9 -10.58 -13.68 7.26
CA GLU A 9 -10.58 -12.21 7.21
C GLU A 9 -11.06 -11.63 8.54
N LYS A 10 -12.21 -12.09 9.02
CA LYS A 10 -12.77 -11.67 10.31
C LYS A 10 -11.81 -11.93 11.47
N LYS A 11 -11.14 -13.10 11.49
CA LYS A 11 -10.20 -13.46 12.53
C LYS A 11 -8.95 -12.56 12.51
N ILE A 12 -8.37 -12.31 11.34
CA ILE A 12 -7.15 -11.49 11.23
C ILE A 12 -7.45 -10.02 11.53
N MET A 13 -8.58 -9.50 11.05
CA MET A 13 -9.04 -8.14 11.37
C MET A 13 -9.34 -7.99 12.87
N GLY A 14 -9.97 -8.99 13.48
CA GLY A 14 -10.17 -9.02 14.94
C GLY A 14 -8.86 -8.94 15.72
N ARG A 15 -7.82 -9.67 15.30
CA ARG A 15 -6.47 -9.59 15.90
C ARG A 15 -5.87 -8.20 15.70
N PHE A 16 -5.98 -7.62 14.50
CA PHE A 16 -5.50 -6.26 14.23
C PHE A 16 -6.15 -5.24 15.17
N PHE A 17 -7.48 -5.27 15.33
CA PHE A 17 -8.18 -4.35 16.24
C PHE A 17 -7.80 -4.55 17.71
N GLN A 18 -7.61 -5.81 18.14
CA GLN A 18 -7.15 -6.11 19.50
C GLN A 18 -5.76 -5.54 19.78
N GLU A 19 -4.85 -5.57 18.82
CA GLU A 19 -3.54 -4.93 18.96
C GLU A 19 -3.65 -3.40 18.91
N LEU A 20 -4.51 -2.85 18.06
CA LEU A 20 -4.68 -1.40 17.89
C LEU A 20 -5.10 -0.68 19.18
N ILE A 21 -5.92 -1.32 20.02
CA ILE A 21 -6.39 -0.71 21.28
C ILE A 21 -5.40 -0.84 22.45
N LYS A 22 -4.29 -1.56 22.30
CA LYS A 22 -3.27 -1.70 23.34
C LYS A 22 -2.34 -0.50 23.37
N GLU A 23 -1.92 -0.08 24.56
CA GLU A 23 -0.95 1.02 24.74
C GLU A 23 0.37 0.78 23.99
N ASN A 24 0.83 -0.47 23.92
CA ASN A 24 2.02 -0.90 23.17
C ASN A 24 1.66 -1.88 22.03
N GLY A 25 0.55 -1.59 21.35
CA GLY A 25 0.04 -2.40 20.24
C GLY A 25 1.05 -2.59 19.12
N LEU A 26 1.21 -3.84 18.67
CA LEU A 26 2.09 -4.18 17.55
C LEU A 26 1.35 -4.06 16.22
N VAL A 27 0.99 -2.83 15.84
CA VAL A 27 0.29 -2.54 14.58
C VAL A 27 0.84 -1.32 13.86
N ALA A 28 0.70 -1.33 12.54
CA ALA A 28 0.91 -0.20 11.66
C ALA A 28 -0.27 -0.07 10.71
N TYR A 29 -0.53 1.14 10.22
CA TYR A 29 -1.52 1.38 9.17
C TYR A 29 -1.14 2.62 8.36
N GLY A 30 -1.63 2.67 7.12
CA GLY A 30 -1.26 3.69 6.15
C GLY A 30 0.06 3.37 5.43
N GLU A 31 0.13 3.75 4.16
CA GLU A 31 1.19 3.33 3.24
C GLU A 31 2.61 3.61 3.78
N GLN A 32 2.88 4.82 4.28
CA GLN A 32 4.23 5.20 4.70
C GLN A 32 4.73 4.37 5.88
N GLU A 33 3.91 4.19 6.91
CA GLU A 33 4.28 3.43 8.11
C GLU A 33 4.47 1.95 7.76
N ILE A 34 3.62 1.42 6.87
CA ILE A 34 3.69 0.03 6.40
C ILE A 34 4.96 -0.21 5.60
N ARG A 35 5.33 0.70 4.69
CA ARG A 35 6.61 0.61 3.96
C ARG A 35 7.80 0.57 4.90
N LYS A 36 7.84 1.49 5.87
CA LYS A 36 8.90 1.52 6.88
C LYS A 36 8.96 0.21 7.67
N ALA A 37 7.80 -0.31 8.09
CA ALA A 37 7.71 -1.58 8.81
C ALA A 37 8.21 -2.76 7.97
N LEU A 38 7.84 -2.81 6.69
CA LEU A 38 8.30 -3.83 5.73
C LEU A 38 9.81 -3.74 5.53
N ASP A 39 10.36 -2.55 5.28
CA ASP A 39 11.79 -2.37 5.08
C ASP A 39 12.62 -2.74 6.33
N MET A 40 12.04 -2.64 7.52
CA MET A 40 12.63 -3.10 8.80
C MET A 40 12.43 -4.61 9.06
N GLY A 41 11.65 -5.32 8.23
CA GLY A 41 11.27 -6.72 8.48
C GLY A 41 10.36 -6.91 9.69
N ALA A 42 9.67 -5.84 10.12
CA ALA A 42 8.86 -5.82 11.32
C ALA A 42 7.44 -6.37 11.11
N VAL A 43 6.99 -6.54 9.87
CA VAL A 43 5.63 -7.01 9.58
C VAL A 43 5.52 -8.53 9.78
N ASP A 44 4.49 -8.96 10.51
CA ASP A 44 4.09 -10.37 10.64
C ASP A 44 3.00 -10.72 9.63
N ASP A 45 1.92 -9.91 9.64
CA ASP A 45 0.76 -10.04 8.77
C ASP A 45 0.49 -8.67 8.13
N LEU A 46 0.53 -8.62 6.80
CA LEU A 46 0.12 -7.47 6.00
C LEU A 46 -1.34 -7.66 5.58
N LEU A 47 -2.17 -6.67 5.81
CA LEU A 47 -3.59 -6.66 5.46
C LEU A 47 -3.83 -5.60 4.39
N LEU A 48 -4.28 -6.02 3.21
CA LEU A 48 -4.56 -5.15 2.08
C LEU A 48 -6.02 -5.33 1.66
N SER A 49 -6.72 -4.22 1.47
CA SER A 49 -8.06 -4.24 0.89
C SER A 49 -7.99 -4.57 -0.61
N GLU A 50 -8.84 -5.48 -1.08
CA GLU A 50 -8.94 -5.81 -2.50
C GLU A 50 -9.43 -4.63 -3.36
N ALA A 51 -10.16 -3.69 -2.76
CA ALA A 51 -10.65 -2.49 -3.45
C ALA A 51 -9.63 -1.33 -3.51
N LEU A 52 -8.34 -1.60 -3.25
CA LEU A 52 -7.29 -0.59 -3.38
C LEU A 52 -7.00 -0.28 -4.85
N ASP A 53 -7.58 0.81 -5.37
CA ASP A 53 -7.18 1.39 -6.65
C ASP A 53 -6.05 2.41 -6.43
N LEU A 54 -4.87 1.93 -6.01
CA LEU A 54 -3.67 2.75 -5.84
C LEU A 54 -2.51 2.17 -6.63
N TRP A 55 -1.75 3.05 -7.26
CA TRP A 55 -0.65 2.73 -8.14
C TRP A 55 0.61 3.45 -7.69
N ARG A 56 1.73 2.72 -7.65
CA ARG A 56 3.06 3.27 -7.45
C ARG A 56 3.66 3.59 -8.80
N VAL A 57 3.83 4.88 -9.07
CA VAL A 57 4.30 5.39 -10.36
C VAL A 57 5.65 6.08 -10.17
N ARG A 58 6.65 5.64 -10.94
CA ARG A 58 7.94 6.32 -11.07
C ARG A 58 7.97 7.10 -12.36
N ILE A 59 8.11 8.42 -12.26
CA ILE A 59 8.40 9.27 -13.41
C ILE A 59 9.90 9.53 -13.50
N GLY A 60 10.39 9.70 -14.71
CA GLY A 60 11.79 10.00 -14.98
C GLY A 60 11.94 11.07 -16.07
N CYS A 61 13.06 11.79 -16.04
CA CYS A 61 13.49 12.66 -17.13
C CYS A 61 14.91 12.30 -17.58
N LYS A 62 15.23 12.54 -18.86
CA LYS A 62 16.57 12.33 -19.42
C LYS A 62 17.69 13.10 -18.72
N CYS A 63 17.38 14.16 -17.98
CA CYS A 63 18.35 14.89 -17.15
C CYS A 63 18.70 14.17 -15.82
N GLY A 64 18.19 12.95 -15.61
CA GLY A 64 18.33 12.18 -14.38
C GLY A 64 17.47 12.74 -13.25
N TYR A 65 16.30 13.29 -13.56
CA TYR A 65 15.25 13.52 -12.57
C TYR A 65 14.46 12.23 -12.42
N GLU A 66 14.19 11.80 -11.19
CA GLU A 66 13.27 10.72 -10.89
C GLU A 66 12.42 11.10 -9.70
N GLU A 67 11.15 10.74 -9.75
CA GLU A 67 10.23 10.95 -8.65
C GLU A 67 9.23 9.80 -8.59
N VAL A 68 8.85 9.39 -7.38
CA VAL A 68 7.95 8.27 -7.16
C VAL A 68 6.75 8.75 -6.36
N PHE A 69 5.56 8.45 -6.86
CA PHE A 69 4.30 8.82 -6.25
C PHE A 69 3.37 7.62 -6.10
N THR A 70 2.44 7.75 -5.17
CA THR A 70 1.28 6.87 -5.07
C THR A 70 0.05 7.66 -5.45
N LYS A 71 -0.72 7.14 -6.42
CA LYS A 71 -1.86 7.82 -7.03
C LYS A 71 -2.98 6.83 -7.32
N THR A 72 -4.22 7.31 -7.35
CA THR A 72 -5.35 6.49 -7.79
C THR A 72 -5.27 6.19 -9.29
N GLY A 73 -5.91 5.13 -9.78
CA GLY A 73 -5.90 4.79 -11.21
C GLY A 73 -6.34 5.97 -12.08
N ALA A 74 -7.41 6.65 -11.67
CA ALA A 74 -7.92 7.85 -12.34
C ALA A 74 -6.94 9.04 -12.32
N GLU A 75 -6.12 9.19 -11.27
CA GLU A 75 -5.07 10.21 -11.24
C GLU A 75 -3.87 9.82 -12.12
N VAL A 76 -3.54 8.54 -12.21
CA VAL A 76 -2.46 8.05 -13.10
C VAL A 76 -2.83 8.26 -14.56
N GLU A 77 -4.07 7.95 -14.96
CA GLU A 77 -4.54 8.19 -16.34
C GLU A 77 -4.47 9.68 -16.73
N LYS A 78 -4.84 10.57 -15.80
CA LYS A 78 -4.70 12.02 -16.00
C LYS A 78 -3.23 12.43 -16.12
N MET A 79 -2.39 11.92 -15.21
CA MET A 79 -0.96 12.18 -15.21
C MET A 79 -0.29 11.73 -16.52
N GLU A 80 -0.63 10.54 -17.03
CA GLU A 80 -0.12 10.02 -18.31
C GLU A 80 -0.34 10.99 -19.47
N THR A 81 -1.49 11.68 -19.47
CA THR A 81 -1.84 12.67 -20.49
C THR A 81 -1.10 13.99 -20.24
N GLU A 82 -1.05 14.47 -19.00
CA GLU A 82 -0.47 15.77 -18.63
C GLU A 82 1.08 15.79 -18.63
N LEU A 83 1.73 14.64 -18.51
CA LEU A 83 3.19 14.54 -18.44
C LEU A 83 3.90 15.10 -19.69
N GLN A 84 3.24 15.04 -20.85
CA GLN A 84 3.78 15.57 -22.11
C GLN A 84 3.86 17.10 -22.10
N ASP A 85 2.96 17.75 -21.37
CA ASP A 85 2.85 19.20 -21.24
C ASP A 85 3.44 19.73 -19.92
N THR A 86 4.02 18.85 -19.10
CA THR A 86 4.61 19.20 -17.81
C THR A 86 6.13 19.38 -17.94
N GLN A 87 6.63 20.51 -17.44
CA GLN A 87 8.06 20.76 -17.39
C GLN A 87 8.71 19.96 -16.25
N CYS A 88 9.87 19.35 -16.55
CA CYS A 88 10.69 18.72 -15.53
C CYS A 88 11.08 19.73 -14.44
N PRO A 89 10.81 19.47 -13.15
CA PRO A 89 11.16 20.39 -12.05
C PRO A 89 12.66 20.68 -11.94
N LYS A 90 13.51 19.79 -12.47
CA LYS A 90 14.98 19.90 -12.40
C LYS A 90 15.59 20.68 -13.56
N CYS A 91 15.09 20.53 -14.79
CA CYS A 91 15.71 21.12 -15.98
C CYS A 91 14.78 21.96 -16.87
N GLY A 92 13.48 22.03 -16.55
CA GLY A 92 12.50 22.79 -17.31
C GLY A 92 12.07 22.18 -18.64
N ASN A 93 12.63 21.03 -19.05
CA ASN A 93 12.28 20.39 -20.32
C ASN A 93 11.03 19.51 -20.21
N PHE A 94 10.28 19.40 -21.30
CA PHE A 94 9.08 18.57 -21.46
C PHE A 94 9.42 17.11 -21.84
N GLN A 95 10.36 16.51 -21.11
CA GLN A 95 10.84 15.15 -21.38
C GLN A 95 10.61 14.24 -20.16
N LEU A 96 9.50 14.46 -19.45
CA LEU A 96 9.06 13.56 -18.39
C LEU A 96 8.34 12.36 -19.00
N GLU A 97 8.62 11.18 -18.49
CA GLU A 97 7.98 9.93 -18.91
C GLU A 97 7.78 9.00 -17.71
N ILE A 98 6.77 8.13 -17.79
CA ILE A 98 6.60 7.06 -16.80
C ILE A 98 7.64 5.97 -17.06
N LYS A 99 8.46 5.70 -16.05
CA LYS A 99 9.46 4.63 -16.07
C LYS A 99 8.90 3.31 -15.56
N GLU A 100 8.06 3.39 -14.54
CA GLU A 100 7.51 2.22 -13.86
C GLU A 100 6.11 2.57 -13.33
N LYS A 101 5.20 1.61 -13.45
CA LYS A 101 3.83 1.68 -12.96
C LYS A 101 3.47 0.29 -12.47
N ILE A 102 3.27 0.16 -11.16
CA ILE A 102 2.91 -1.11 -10.50
C ILE A 102 1.73 -0.85 -9.55
N GLU A 103 0.84 -1.82 -9.41
CA GLU A 103 -0.23 -1.75 -8.42
C GLU A 103 0.38 -1.74 -7.01
N LEU A 104 -0.14 -0.89 -6.14
CA LEU A 104 0.37 -0.78 -4.78
C LEU A 104 0.20 -2.11 -4.01
N VAL A 105 -0.88 -2.84 -4.31
CA VAL A 105 -1.14 -4.16 -3.73
C VAL A 105 -0.02 -5.13 -4.08
N ASP A 106 0.36 -5.22 -5.36
CA ASP A 106 1.43 -6.09 -5.83
C ASP A 106 2.78 -5.70 -5.21
N GLU A 107 3.11 -4.41 -5.23
CA GLU A 107 4.40 -3.92 -4.73
C GLU A 107 4.58 -4.18 -3.22
N LEU A 108 3.52 -3.96 -2.42
CA LEU A 108 3.57 -4.24 -0.98
C LEU A 108 3.55 -5.74 -0.70
N SER A 109 2.86 -6.53 -1.52
CA SER A 109 2.84 -7.99 -1.41
C SER A 109 4.22 -8.58 -1.66
N GLU A 110 4.91 -8.16 -2.72
CA GLU A 110 6.28 -8.60 -3.02
C GLU A 110 7.26 -8.25 -1.88
N LYS A 111 7.17 -7.03 -1.34
CA LYS A 111 7.97 -6.60 -0.17
C LYS A 111 7.69 -7.44 1.07
N ALA A 112 6.43 -7.78 1.32
CA ALA A 112 6.02 -8.61 2.45
C ALA A 112 6.58 -10.03 2.32
N GLU A 113 6.41 -10.65 1.15
CA GLU A 113 6.93 -11.99 0.90
C GLU A 113 8.45 -12.05 1.01
N ALA A 114 9.16 -11.04 0.50
CA ALA A 114 10.62 -10.94 0.60
C ALA A 114 11.14 -10.87 2.05
N THR A 115 10.30 -10.39 2.98
CA THR A 115 10.63 -10.28 4.42
C THR A 115 9.98 -11.40 5.27
N GLY A 116 9.35 -12.36 4.60
CA GLY A 116 8.66 -13.50 5.21
C GLY A 116 7.36 -13.12 5.93
N ALA A 117 6.80 -11.94 5.68
CA ALA A 117 5.49 -11.56 6.17
C ALA A 117 4.38 -12.30 5.39
N ARG A 118 3.22 -12.48 6.04
CA ARG A 118 2.04 -13.11 5.42
C ARG A 118 1.14 -12.03 4.84
N VAL A 119 0.76 -12.17 3.58
CA VAL A 119 -0.17 -11.24 2.91
C VAL A 119 -1.60 -11.76 3.05
N HIS A 120 -2.52 -10.90 3.49
CA HIS A 120 -3.95 -11.17 3.58
C HIS A 120 -4.69 -10.12 2.76
N LEU A 121 -5.33 -10.57 1.68
CA LEU A 121 -6.29 -9.77 0.94
C LEU A 121 -7.64 -9.82 1.66
N ILE A 122 -8.24 -8.66 1.90
CA ILE A 122 -9.50 -8.53 2.62
C ILE A 122 -10.56 -7.98 1.68
N SER A 123 -11.62 -8.76 1.47
CA SER A 123 -12.76 -8.36 0.65
C SER A 123 -13.57 -7.25 1.29
N VAL A 124 -14.02 -6.28 0.48
CA VAL A 124 -14.94 -5.21 0.90
C VAL A 124 -16.39 -5.66 1.04
N ASP A 125 -16.69 -6.94 0.81
CA ASP A 125 -18.03 -7.51 1.03
C ASP A 125 -18.32 -7.77 2.51
N THR A 126 -17.29 -7.74 3.36
CA THR A 126 -17.40 -7.91 4.81
C THR A 126 -17.46 -6.56 5.54
N GLU A 127 -17.97 -6.58 6.77
CA GLU A 127 -17.95 -5.39 7.63
C GLU A 127 -16.50 -5.01 7.97
N GLU A 128 -15.68 -6.01 8.25
CA GLU A 128 -14.28 -5.84 8.59
C GLU A 128 -13.45 -5.27 7.42
N GLY A 129 -13.69 -5.74 6.19
CA GLY A 129 -13.04 -5.18 4.99
C GLY A 129 -13.47 -3.75 4.67
N ASN A 130 -14.76 -3.44 4.85
CA ASN A 130 -15.24 -2.06 4.75
C ASN A 130 -14.53 -1.13 5.75
N GLN A 131 -14.31 -1.60 6.98
CA GLN A 131 -13.60 -0.84 8.00
C GLN A 131 -12.12 -0.66 7.62
N LEU A 132 -11.45 -1.71 7.13
CA LEU A 132 -10.07 -1.62 6.64
C LEU A 132 -9.92 -0.50 5.60
N LEU A 133 -10.80 -0.50 4.59
CA LEU A 133 -10.75 0.51 3.53
C LEU A 133 -11.06 1.91 4.05
N LYS A 134 -12.19 2.10 4.74
CA LYS A 134 -12.70 3.43 5.09
C LYS A 134 -11.96 4.09 6.25
N ALA A 135 -11.54 3.32 7.27
CA ALA A 135 -10.92 3.85 8.47
C ALA A 135 -9.38 3.87 8.40
N PHE A 136 -8.78 2.93 7.66
CA PHE A 136 -7.32 2.76 7.61
C PHE A 136 -6.74 2.94 6.20
N GLY A 137 -7.55 3.39 5.25
CA GLY A 137 -7.11 3.61 3.86
C GLY A 137 -6.78 2.32 3.12
N GLY A 138 -7.28 1.17 3.58
CA GLY A 138 -7.11 -0.11 2.93
C GLY A 138 -5.78 -0.81 3.20
N ILE A 139 -4.89 -0.24 4.01
CA ILE A 139 -3.54 -0.77 4.26
C ILE A 139 -3.26 -0.82 5.76
N ALA A 140 -3.08 -2.01 6.31
CA ALA A 140 -2.77 -2.24 7.71
C ALA A 140 -1.78 -3.39 7.88
N ALA A 141 -1.16 -3.49 9.06
CA ALA A 141 -0.30 -4.60 9.41
C ALA A 141 -0.30 -4.87 10.90
N ILE A 142 -0.05 -6.13 11.24
CA ILE A 142 0.34 -6.60 12.56
C ILE A 142 1.85 -6.81 12.54
N LEU A 143 2.53 -6.29 13.55
CA LEU A 143 3.98 -6.28 13.65
C LEU A 143 4.48 -7.41 14.57
N ARG A 144 5.71 -7.86 14.32
CA ARG A 144 6.47 -8.80 15.15
C ARG A 144 7.12 -8.10 16.34
N PHE A 145 7.49 -6.84 16.16
CA PHE A 145 8.12 -5.98 17.15
C PHE A 145 7.79 -4.52 16.87
N ASN A 146 7.96 -3.67 17.89
CA ASN A 146 7.62 -2.25 17.79
C ASN A 146 8.68 -1.49 16.97
N ILE A 147 8.23 -0.57 16.13
CA ILE A 147 9.06 0.28 15.25
C ILE A 147 8.99 1.78 15.62
N ARG A 148 8.29 2.10 16.70
CA ARG A 148 8.15 3.44 17.27
C ARG A 148 9.12 3.67 18.42
#